data_AF-A0A8S2V6X7-F1
#
_entry.id   AF-A0A8S2V6X7-F1
#
_cell.length_a   1.000
_cell.length_b   1.000
_cell.length_c   1.000
_cell.angle_alpha   90.00
_cell.angle_beta   90.00
_cell.angle_gamma   90.00
#
_symmetry.space_group_name_H-M   'P 1'
#
loop_
_entity.id
_entity.type
_entity.pdbx_description
1 polymer ?
#
loop_
_entity_poly.entity_id
_entity_poly.type
_entity_poly.pdbx_seq_one_letter_code
_entity_poly.pdbx_strand_id
1 'polypeptide(L)'
;MNRTDDLSIILPPCAMIFESLPDEIFFEIFEYVSIQDLYHGFYSLNLRFRMILASLTNLYGETTFERELYSPPFRFFASRITKFSMHHVDLMNLSPFSAVRSLTLYIEPNRAQCQVIRAFSHLKYLYISQRPIGHFYYSVPLPHFVFTNAYPNLYTCQLNLISYRIQQNWTCVPSLHTLSV
;
A
#
# COMPACT_ATOMS: atom_id res chain seq x y z
N MET A 1 49.93 12.36 -47.78
CA MET A 1 48.64 11.92 -48.36
C MET A 1 47.93 11.07 -47.31
N ASN A 2 46.78 11.55 -46.85
CA ASN A 2 45.66 10.84 -46.20
C ASN A 2 45.94 10.04 -44.91
N ARG A 3 45.08 10.05 -43.90
CA ARG A 3 43.79 10.69 -43.62
C ARG A 3 43.66 10.60 -42.10
N THR A 4 43.45 11.72 -41.41
CA THR A 4 42.96 11.71 -40.04
C THR A 4 41.48 11.35 -40.12
N ASP A 5 41.16 10.10 -39.81
CA ASP A 5 39.78 9.63 -39.70
C ASP A 5 39.16 10.26 -38.44
N ASP A 6 38.48 11.37 -38.70
CA ASP A 6 37.66 12.12 -37.76
C ASP A 6 36.37 11.30 -37.50
N LEU A 7 36.45 10.36 -36.56
CA LEU A 7 35.31 9.62 -36.04
C LEU A 7 34.48 10.53 -35.11
N SER A 8 33.85 11.54 -35.71
CA SER A 8 32.71 12.21 -35.13
C SER A 8 31.55 11.21 -35.08
N ILE A 9 31.33 10.62 -33.91
CA ILE A 9 30.12 9.84 -33.64
C ILE A 9 28.96 10.83 -33.70
N ILE A 10 28.28 10.88 -34.86
CA ILE A 10 27.01 11.58 -35.02
C ILE A 10 25.99 10.80 -34.19
N LEU A 11 25.79 11.21 -32.94
CA LEU A 11 24.65 10.78 -32.14
C LEU A 11 23.38 11.12 -32.92
N PRO A 12 22.42 10.18 -33.06
CA PRO A 12 21.19 10.45 -33.78
C PRO A 12 20.46 11.66 -33.17
N PRO A 13 19.85 12.54 -33.97
CA PRO A 13 19.37 13.87 -33.53
C PRO A 13 18.15 13.83 -32.60
N CYS A 14 17.75 12.68 -32.08
CA CYS A 14 16.62 12.55 -31.16
C CYS A 14 16.73 11.25 -30.34
N ALA A 15 17.79 11.11 -29.54
CA ALA A 15 17.64 10.29 -28.35
C ALA A 15 16.68 11.05 -27.42
N MET A 16 15.44 10.58 -27.30
CA MET A 16 14.53 11.09 -26.28
C MET A 16 15.22 10.88 -24.93
N ILE A 17 15.63 11.97 -24.29
CA ILE A 17 16.19 11.90 -22.95
C ILE A 17 14.99 11.58 -22.06
N PHE A 18 15.03 10.47 -21.32
CA PHE A 18 13.93 10.08 -20.43
C PHE A 18 13.50 11.26 -19.54
N GLU A 19 14.47 12.04 -19.07
CA GLU A 19 14.27 13.24 -18.25
C GLU A 19 13.57 14.41 -18.97
N SER A 20 13.38 14.37 -20.30
CA SER A 20 12.64 15.37 -21.07
C SER A 20 11.16 15.00 -21.27
N LEU A 21 10.72 13.83 -20.81
CA LEU A 21 9.29 13.49 -20.83
C LEU A 21 8.48 14.48 -19.98
N PRO A 22 7.21 14.78 -20.31
CA PRO A 22 6.32 15.60 -19.48
C PRO A 22 6.02 14.97 -18.11
N ASP A 23 5.64 15.78 -17.12
CA ASP A 23 5.32 15.30 -15.75
C ASP A 23 4.14 14.32 -15.75
N GLU A 24 3.17 14.52 -16.63
CA GLU A 24 1.98 13.68 -16.80
C GLU A 24 2.36 12.24 -17.13
N ILE A 25 3.37 12.05 -17.99
CA ILE A 25 3.86 10.73 -18.36
C ILE A 25 4.54 10.05 -17.17
N PHE A 26 5.27 10.80 -16.35
CA PHE A 26 5.86 10.24 -15.14
C PHE A 26 4.80 9.86 -14.12
N PHE A 27 3.75 10.66 -13.94
CA PHE A 27 2.65 10.30 -13.05
C PHE A 27 2.00 8.98 -13.48
N GLU A 28 1.71 8.83 -14.78
CA GLU A 28 1.14 7.59 -15.32
C GLU A 28 2.06 6.38 -15.14
N ILE A 29 3.35 6.51 -15.44
CA ILE A 29 4.31 5.41 -15.25
C ILE A 29 4.44 5.04 -13.77
N PHE A 30 4.58 6.03 -12.89
CA PHE A 30 4.85 5.83 -11.47
C PHE A 30 3.68 5.20 -10.71
N GLU A 31 2.45 5.24 -11.24
CA GLU A 31 1.31 4.50 -10.67
C GLU A 31 1.52 2.98 -10.66
N TYR A 32 2.36 2.45 -11.56
CA TYR A 32 2.64 1.01 -11.68
C TYR A 32 3.91 0.57 -10.94
N VAL A 33 4.62 1.49 -10.30
CA VAL A 33 5.93 1.24 -9.68
C VAL A 33 5.79 1.20 -8.16
N SER A 34 6.50 0.29 -7.51
CA SER A 34 6.50 0.18 -6.05
C SER A 34 7.10 1.45 -5.40
N ILE A 35 6.64 1.81 -4.20
CA ILE A 35 7.21 2.96 -3.48
C ILE A 35 8.71 2.82 -3.20
N GLN A 36 9.21 1.57 -3.10
CA GLN A 36 10.62 1.28 -2.87
C GLN A 36 11.42 1.65 -4.11
N ASP A 37 10.99 1.17 -5.29
CA ASP A 37 11.65 1.46 -6.56
C ASP A 37 11.54 2.94 -6.94
N LEU A 38 10.39 3.57 -6.66
CA LEU A 38 10.21 5.01 -6.85
C LEU A 38 11.23 5.82 -6.05
N TYR A 39 11.37 5.49 -4.77
CA TYR A 39 12.29 6.21 -3.90
C TYR A 39 13.75 5.96 -4.32
N HIS A 40 14.17 4.70 -4.44
CA HIS A 40 15.55 4.34 -4.71
C HIS A 40 15.99 4.73 -6.13
N GLY A 41 15.09 4.61 -7.10
CA GLY A 41 15.37 4.94 -8.50
C GLY A 41 15.38 6.45 -8.77
N PHE A 42 14.47 7.23 -8.17
CA PHE A 42 14.20 8.60 -8.63
C PHE A 42 14.41 9.70 -7.60
N TYR A 43 14.42 9.40 -6.29
CA TYR A 43 14.46 10.44 -5.25
C TYR A 43 15.75 11.28 -5.27
N SER A 44 16.89 10.69 -5.59
CA SER A 44 18.18 11.39 -5.55
C SER A 44 18.67 11.85 -6.93
N LEU A 45 17.89 11.64 -8.00
CA LEU A 45 18.34 11.97 -9.36
C LEU A 45 18.43 13.48 -9.58
N ASN A 46 17.33 14.20 -9.40
CA ASN A 46 17.29 15.65 -9.54
C ASN A 46 16.11 16.27 -8.78
N LEU A 47 16.02 17.59 -8.78
CA LEU A 47 14.94 18.31 -8.08
C LEU A 47 13.55 18.02 -8.69
N ARG A 48 13.47 17.91 -10.01
CA ARG A 48 12.21 17.66 -10.72
C ARG A 48 11.59 16.33 -10.28
N PHE A 49 12.37 15.24 -10.29
CA PHE A 49 11.86 13.95 -9.82
C PHE A 49 11.44 13.98 -8.35
N ARG A 50 12.16 14.69 -7.48
CA ARG A 50 11.73 14.86 -6.08
C ARG A 50 10.36 15.55 -5.98
N MET A 51 10.10 16.55 -6.81
CA MET A 51 8.81 17.24 -6.86
C MET A 51 7.71 16.34 -7.40
N ILE A 52 7.97 15.59 -8.48
CA ILE A 52 7.03 14.61 -9.04
C ILE A 52 6.69 13.56 -7.97
N LEU A 53 7.70 12.96 -7.35
CA LEU A 53 7.51 11.99 -6.29
C LEU A 53 6.74 12.58 -5.12
N ALA A 54 6.95 13.86 -4.75
CA ALA A 54 6.20 14.55 -3.69
C ALA A 54 4.71 14.73 -4.04
N SER A 55 4.38 14.87 -5.32
CA SER A 55 3.01 15.07 -5.83
C SER A 55 2.23 13.78 -6.08
N LEU A 56 2.90 12.61 -6.08
CA LEU A 56 2.21 11.33 -6.27
C LEU A 56 1.15 11.09 -5.19
N THR A 57 0.02 10.52 -5.60
CA THR A 57 -1.07 10.11 -4.72
C THR A 57 -1.50 8.69 -5.06
N ASN A 58 -2.41 8.12 -4.26
CA ASN A 58 -2.99 6.79 -4.51
C ASN A 58 -1.96 5.65 -4.56
N LEU A 59 -0.87 5.77 -3.80
CA LEU A 59 0.23 4.84 -3.84
C LEU A 59 -0.11 3.49 -3.19
N TYR A 60 0.58 2.44 -3.65
CA TYR A 60 0.56 1.11 -3.09
C TYR A 60 1.82 0.88 -2.25
N GLY A 61 1.63 0.52 -0.97
CA GLY A 61 2.69 0.11 -0.07
C GLY A 61 2.54 -1.37 0.30
N GLU A 62 3.65 -2.09 0.35
CA GLU A 62 3.67 -3.49 0.75
C GLU A 62 4.87 -3.76 1.66
N THR A 63 4.61 -4.45 2.77
CA THR A 63 5.65 -4.80 3.74
C THR A 63 5.59 -6.28 4.09
N THR A 64 6.78 -6.89 4.19
CA THR A 64 6.95 -8.23 4.73
C THR A 64 7.46 -8.21 6.16
N PHE A 65 8.17 -7.13 6.55
CA PHE A 65 8.78 -7.02 7.87
C PHE A 65 8.52 -5.65 8.49
N GLU A 66 8.29 -5.60 9.80
CA GLU A 66 8.04 -4.35 10.54
C GLU A 66 9.13 -3.29 10.25
N ARG A 67 10.40 -3.71 10.22
CA ARG A 67 11.55 -2.82 9.98
C ARG A 67 11.45 -2.02 8.67
N GLU A 68 10.73 -2.54 7.67
CA GLU A 68 10.55 -1.87 6.37
C GLU A 68 9.72 -0.60 6.52
N LEU A 69 8.79 -0.53 7.48
CA LEU A 69 7.99 0.67 7.72
C LEU A 69 8.81 1.87 8.18
N TYR A 70 9.98 1.61 8.79
CA TYR A 70 10.90 2.64 9.22
C TYR A 70 11.90 3.06 8.13
N SER A 71 11.86 2.41 6.96
CA SER A 71 12.73 2.73 5.83
C SER A 71 12.39 4.11 5.23
N PRO A 72 13.38 4.77 4.59
CA PRO A 72 13.15 6.07 3.95
C PRO A 72 11.97 6.11 2.95
N PRO A 73 11.76 5.10 2.07
CA PRO A 73 10.61 5.08 1.16
C PRO A 73 9.27 5.17 1.89
N PHE A 74 9.06 4.33 2.91
CA PHE A 74 7.82 4.32 3.67
C PHE A 74 7.60 5.62 4.43
N ARG A 75 8.64 6.15 5.08
CA ARG A 75 8.55 7.44 5.78
C ARG A 75 8.23 8.60 4.84
N PHE A 76 8.79 8.58 3.62
CA PHE A 76 8.54 9.62 2.63
C PHE A 76 7.09 9.56 2.12
N PHE A 77 6.59 8.37 1.77
CA PHE A 77 5.28 8.20 1.13
C PHE A 77 4.11 7.93 2.08
N ALA A 78 4.34 7.80 3.40
CA ALA A 78 3.36 7.31 4.38
C ALA A 78 1.94 7.87 4.22
N SER A 79 1.79 9.20 4.20
CA SER A 79 0.49 9.87 4.11
C SER A 79 -0.19 9.78 2.74
N ARG A 80 0.47 9.19 1.75
CA ARG A 80 0.04 9.10 0.34
C ARG A 80 -0.22 7.67 -0.10
N ILE A 81 0.10 6.70 0.75
CA ILE A 81 -0.25 5.29 0.58
C ILE A 81 -1.74 5.13 0.85
N THR A 82 -2.48 4.70 -0.18
CA THR A 82 -3.93 4.47 -0.10
C THR A 82 -4.29 3.00 -0.14
N LYS A 83 -3.41 2.17 -0.70
CA LYS A 83 -3.52 0.72 -0.74
C LYS A 83 -2.33 0.14 0.01
N PHE A 84 -2.59 -0.67 1.02
CA PHE A 84 -1.54 -1.18 1.89
C PHE A 84 -1.69 -2.69 2.10
N SER A 85 -0.57 -3.40 1.96
CA SER A 85 -0.47 -4.85 2.06
C SER A 85 0.54 -5.27 3.12
N MET A 86 0.18 -6.23 3.98
CA MET A 86 1.06 -6.70 5.05
C MET A 86 1.12 -8.23 5.13
N HIS A 87 2.33 -8.77 5.24
CA HIS A 87 2.60 -10.21 5.32
C HIS A 87 3.06 -10.72 6.69
N HIS A 88 2.87 -9.96 7.77
CA HIS A 88 3.33 -10.38 9.11
C HIS A 88 2.39 -9.96 10.24
N VAL A 89 2.57 -10.59 11.41
CA VAL A 89 1.69 -10.47 12.60
C VAL A 89 2.27 -9.60 13.72
N ASP A 90 3.42 -8.98 13.52
CA ASP A 90 4.04 -8.14 14.55
C ASP A 90 3.25 -6.85 14.77
N LEU A 91 3.35 -6.32 16.00
CA LEU A 91 2.76 -5.03 16.32
C LEU A 91 3.47 -3.95 15.50
N MET A 92 2.71 -3.20 14.70
CA MET A 92 3.22 -2.12 13.87
C MET A 92 2.57 -0.80 14.24
N ASN A 93 3.33 0.29 14.20
CA ASN A 93 2.76 1.63 14.23
C ASN A 93 2.27 2.00 12.82
N LEU A 94 0.97 1.86 12.57
CA LEU A 94 0.36 2.23 11.28
C LEU A 94 -0.20 3.66 11.25
N SER A 95 -0.03 4.44 12.31
CA SER A 95 -0.53 5.83 12.36
C SER A 95 -0.02 6.75 11.23
N PRO A 96 1.19 6.57 10.65
CA PRO A 96 1.63 7.37 9.51
C PRO A 96 0.80 7.16 8.23
N PHE A 97 0.10 6.03 8.11
CA PHE A 97 -0.62 5.62 6.89
C PHE A 97 -2.09 6.06 6.92
N SER A 98 -2.36 7.29 7.34
CA SER A 98 -3.72 7.80 7.57
C SER A 98 -4.62 7.85 6.32
N ALA A 99 -4.03 7.82 5.12
CA ALA A 99 -4.75 7.84 3.85
C ALA A 99 -5.16 6.45 3.35
N VAL A 100 -4.88 5.37 4.09
CA VAL A 100 -5.22 4.00 3.69
C VAL A 100 -6.73 3.84 3.57
N ARG A 101 -7.15 3.41 2.38
CA ARG A 101 -8.53 3.09 1.99
C ARG A 101 -8.70 1.61 1.62
N SER A 102 -7.62 0.93 1.27
CA SER A 102 -7.60 -0.50 0.98
C SER A 102 -6.52 -1.18 1.81
N LEU A 103 -6.91 -2.16 2.61
CA LEU A 103 -5.99 -2.93 3.45
C LEU A 103 -6.09 -4.41 3.09
N THR A 104 -4.94 -5.01 2.79
CA THR A 104 -4.80 -6.45 2.54
C THR A 104 -3.89 -7.06 3.59
N LEU A 105 -4.42 -8.03 4.33
CA LEU A 105 -3.73 -8.78 5.36
C LEU A 105 -3.49 -10.20 4.83
N TYR A 106 -2.24 -10.56 4.62
CA TYR A 106 -1.93 -11.93 4.18
C TYR A 106 -1.91 -12.93 5.34
N ILE A 107 -1.80 -12.45 6.58
CA ILE A 107 -1.89 -13.25 7.80
C ILE A 107 -3.01 -12.69 8.69
N GLU A 108 -3.70 -13.57 9.41
CA GLU A 108 -4.74 -13.17 10.37
C GLU A 108 -4.15 -12.26 11.46
N PRO A 109 -4.69 -11.04 11.67
CA PRO A 109 -4.12 -10.10 12.62
C PRO A 109 -4.36 -10.54 14.07
N ASN A 110 -3.36 -10.33 14.93
CA ASN A 110 -3.55 -10.52 16.37
C ASN A 110 -4.37 -9.39 17.00
N ARG A 111 -4.77 -9.54 18.28
CA ARG A 111 -5.57 -8.54 19.00
C ARG A 111 -4.98 -7.13 18.95
N ALA A 112 -3.66 -7.01 19.09
CA ALA A 112 -2.99 -5.72 19.13
C ALA A 112 -3.01 -5.05 17.75
N GLN A 113 -2.77 -5.81 16.69
CA GLN A 113 -2.92 -5.35 15.30
C GLN A 113 -4.35 -4.95 14.99
N CYS A 114 -5.35 -5.70 15.43
CA CYS A 114 -6.76 -5.34 15.26
C CYS A 114 -7.07 -3.94 15.83
N GLN A 115 -6.49 -3.57 16.99
CA GLN A 115 -6.67 -2.23 17.57
C GLN A 115 -6.01 -1.13 16.73
N VAL A 116 -4.86 -1.41 16.14
CA VAL A 116 -4.19 -0.48 15.22
C VAL A 116 -5.02 -0.31 13.94
N ILE A 117 -5.50 -1.42 13.36
CA ILE A 117 -6.30 -1.42 12.14
C ILE A 117 -7.62 -0.66 12.32
N ARG A 118 -8.21 -0.72 13.52
CA ARG A 118 -9.40 0.06 13.88
C ARG A 118 -9.24 1.57 13.63
N ALA A 119 -8.02 2.09 13.67
CA ALA A 119 -7.75 3.51 13.43
C ALA A 119 -7.98 3.96 11.97
N PHE A 120 -8.11 3.04 11.01
CA PHE A 120 -8.38 3.37 9.60
C PHE A 120 -9.85 3.74 9.36
N SER A 121 -10.26 4.93 9.81
CA SER A 121 -11.64 5.44 9.67
C SER A 121 -12.12 5.61 8.21
N HIS A 122 -11.17 5.70 7.26
CA HIS A 122 -11.44 5.87 5.83
C HIS A 122 -11.38 4.57 5.04
N LEU A 123 -11.28 3.42 5.71
CA LEU A 123 -11.19 2.12 5.06
C LEU A 123 -12.45 1.83 4.23
N LYS A 124 -12.24 1.50 2.95
CA LYS A 124 -13.27 1.11 1.98
C LYS A 124 -13.17 -0.36 1.60
N TYR A 125 -11.96 -0.91 1.60
CA TYR A 125 -11.71 -2.29 1.21
C TYR A 125 -10.84 -2.97 2.27
N LEU A 126 -11.28 -4.14 2.72
CA LEU A 126 -10.55 -4.97 3.68
C LEU A 126 -10.50 -6.40 3.18
N TYR A 127 -9.31 -6.93 2.99
CA TYR A 127 -9.08 -8.30 2.53
C TYR A 127 -8.20 -9.06 3.49
N ILE A 128 -8.58 -10.29 3.84
CA ILE A 128 -7.75 -11.23 4.60
C ILE A 128 -7.52 -12.47 3.72
N SER A 129 -6.28 -12.67 3.28
CA SER A 129 -5.94 -13.58 2.16
C SER A 129 -5.77 -15.05 2.55
N GLN A 130 -5.32 -15.39 3.77
CA GLN A 130 -4.93 -16.78 4.08
C GLN A 130 -5.69 -17.46 5.22
N ARG A 131 -5.59 -18.80 5.19
CA ARG A 131 -6.05 -19.75 6.21
C ARG A 131 -5.15 -19.67 7.44
N PRO A 132 -5.71 -19.79 8.65
CA PRO A 132 -4.95 -19.70 9.89
C PRO A 132 -3.80 -20.71 9.88
N ILE A 133 -2.55 -20.22 9.93
CA ILE A 133 -1.36 -21.05 10.12
C ILE A 133 -1.30 -21.36 11.62
N GLY A 134 -2.13 -22.30 12.07
CA GLY A 134 -2.18 -22.75 13.46
C GLY A 134 -3.35 -22.17 14.28
N HIS A 135 -3.62 -22.84 15.40
CA HIS A 135 -4.69 -22.52 16.33
C HIS A 135 -4.37 -21.26 17.14
N PHE A 136 -4.56 -20.08 16.55
CA PHE A 136 -4.49 -18.84 17.31
C PHE A 136 -5.80 -18.65 18.09
N TYR A 137 -5.76 -19.05 19.36
CA TYR A 137 -6.78 -18.73 20.33
C TYR A 137 -6.59 -17.28 20.83
N TYR A 138 -7.72 -16.57 20.95
CA TYR A 138 -7.97 -15.37 21.77
C TYR A 138 -7.92 -13.97 21.12
N SER A 139 -9.14 -13.49 20.84
CA SER A 139 -9.73 -12.26 21.43
C SER A 139 -9.45 -10.90 20.77
N VAL A 140 -9.99 -10.67 19.59
CA VAL A 140 -11.15 -9.80 19.27
C VAL A 140 -11.16 -9.83 17.75
N PRO A 141 -12.14 -10.50 17.13
CA PRO A 141 -12.08 -10.74 15.70
C PRO A 141 -12.21 -9.40 14.98
N LEU A 142 -11.32 -9.09 14.05
CA LEU A 142 -11.51 -7.99 13.09
C LEU A 142 -12.97 -7.93 12.55
N PRO A 143 -13.67 -9.08 12.33
CA PRO A 143 -15.12 -9.11 12.14
C PRO A 143 -15.94 -8.26 13.11
N HIS A 144 -15.67 -8.29 14.42
CA HIS A 144 -16.39 -7.47 15.40
C HIS A 144 -16.33 -5.99 15.05
N PHE A 145 -15.17 -5.46 14.62
CA PHE A 145 -15.06 -4.06 14.21
C PHE A 145 -15.82 -3.77 12.91
N VAL A 146 -15.82 -4.72 11.98
CA VAL A 146 -16.65 -4.63 10.77
C VAL A 146 -18.13 -4.52 11.17
N PHE A 147 -18.66 -5.49 11.92
CA PHE A 147 -20.08 -5.59 12.25
C PHE A 147 -20.57 -4.62 13.33
N THR A 148 -19.67 -3.94 14.05
CA THR A 148 -20.01 -2.82 14.95
C THR A 148 -19.88 -1.45 14.29
N ASN A 149 -19.72 -1.41 12.96
CA ASN A 149 -19.62 -0.16 12.19
C ASN A 149 -18.42 0.71 12.58
N ALA A 150 -17.29 0.12 12.96
CA ALA A 150 -16.05 0.86 13.19
C ALA A 150 -15.47 1.47 11.90
N TYR A 151 -15.85 0.93 10.75
CA TYR A 151 -15.44 1.39 9.42
C TYR A 151 -16.67 1.89 8.63
N PRO A 152 -17.10 3.14 8.83
CA PRO A 152 -18.37 3.63 8.26
C PRO A 152 -18.38 3.66 6.72
N ASN A 153 -17.20 3.68 6.09
CA ASN A 153 -17.05 3.73 4.63
C ASN A 153 -16.72 2.36 4.01
N LEU A 154 -16.74 1.27 4.79
CA LEU A 154 -16.33 -0.03 4.32
C LEU A 154 -17.33 -0.58 3.29
N TYR A 155 -16.87 -0.72 2.06
CA TYR A 155 -17.66 -1.13 0.91
C TYR A 155 -17.52 -2.63 0.61
N THR A 156 -16.29 -3.13 0.64
CA THR A 156 -15.97 -4.56 0.42
C THR A 156 -15.19 -5.09 1.60
N CYS A 157 -15.59 -6.27 2.07
CA CYS A 157 -14.89 -7.01 3.10
C CYS A 157 -14.78 -8.48 2.70
N GLN A 158 -13.56 -9.02 2.72
CA GLN A 158 -13.29 -10.43 2.57
C GLN A 158 -12.67 -10.95 3.86
N LEU A 159 -13.42 -11.79 4.56
CA LEU A 159 -13.03 -12.35 5.85
C LEU A 159 -12.97 -13.87 5.74
N ASN A 160 -11.88 -14.49 6.17
CA ASN A 160 -11.84 -15.93 6.27
C ASN A 160 -12.58 -16.38 7.55
N LEU A 161 -13.87 -16.74 7.46
CA LEU A 161 -14.70 -16.98 8.66
C LEU A 161 -14.49 -18.35 9.35
N ILE A 162 -13.58 -19.19 8.85
CA ILE A 162 -13.38 -20.56 9.38
C ILE A 162 -12.99 -20.56 10.88
N SER A 163 -12.44 -19.45 11.41
CA SER A 163 -12.02 -19.32 12.81
C SER A 163 -13.03 -18.61 13.74
N TYR A 164 -14.12 -18.03 13.24
CA TYR A 164 -15.01 -17.19 14.06
C TYR A 164 -16.30 -17.92 14.46
N ARG A 165 -16.47 -18.18 15.76
CA ARG A 165 -17.79 -18.52 16.32
C ARG A 165 -18.72 -17.32 16.10
N ILE A 166 -19.63 -17.45 15.14
CA ILE A 166 -20.65 -16.44 14.82
C ILE A 166 -21.48 -16.21 16.08
N GLN A 167 -21.23 -15.09 16.77
CA GLN A 167 -22.14 -14.62 17.82
C GLN A 167 -23.34 -13.98 17.12
N GLN A 168 -24.55 -14.40 17.49
CA GLN A 168 -25.81 -14.13 16.75
C GLN A 168 -26.27 -12.66 16.72
N ASN A 169 -25.45 -11.69 17.12
CA ASN A 169 -25.83 -10.28 17.26
C ASN A 169 -25.04 -9.34 16.33
N TRP A 170 -24.73 -9.77 15.11
CA TRP A 170 -24.04 -8.90 14.14
C TRP A 170 -25.06 -7.98 13.46
N THR A 171 -24.93 -6.68 13.70
CA THR A 171 -25.77 -5.65 13.07
C THR A 171 -25.35 -5.45 11.61
N CYS A 172 -26.34 -5.20 10.74
CA CYS A 172 -26.08 -4.88 9.34
C CYS A 172 -25.25 -3.59 9.23
N VAL A 173 -24.15 -3.64 8.49
CA VAL A 173 -23.31 -2.47 8.18
C VAL A 173 -23.88 -1.82 6.92
N PRO A 174 -24.46 -0.59 6.98
CA PRO A 174 -25.20 -0.03 5.85
C PRO A 174 -24.36 0.20 4.59
N SER A 175 -23.06 0.46 4.76
CA SER A 175 -22.12 0.71 3.67
C SER A 175 -21.50 -0.56 3.07
N LEU A 176 -21.66 -1.73 3.72
CA LEU A 176 -21.07 -2.98 3.25
C LEU A 176 -21.92 -3.55 2.12
N HIS A 177 -21.38 -3.52 0.90
CA HIS A 177 -22.08 -4.02 -0.29
C HIS A 177 -21.66 -5.45 -0.63
N THR A 178 -20.38 -5.78 -0.41
CA THR A 178 -19.84 -7.10 -0.71
C THR A 178 -19.19 -7.70 0.53
N LEU A 179 -19.71 -8.85 0.95
CA LEU A 179 -19.12 -9.71 1.96
C LEU A 179 -18.77 -11.06 1.32
N SER A 180 -17.49 -11.38 1.25
CA SER A 180 -17.02 -12.73 0.90
C SER A 180 -16.44 -13.41 2.13
N VAL A 181 -16.72 -14.70 2.23
CA VAL A 181 -16.40 -15.58 3.36
C VAL A 181 -15.50 -16.71 2.89
#